data_AF-A0A7W0LYE5-F1
#
_entry.id   AF-A0A7W0LYE5-F1
#
_cell.length_a   1.000
_cell.length_b   1.000
_cell.length_c   1.000
_cell.angle_alpha   90.00
_cell.angle_beta   90.00
_cell.angle_gamma   90.00
#
_symmetry.space_group_name_H-M   'P 1'
#
loop_
_entity.id
_entity.type
_entity.pdbx_description
1 polymer ?
#
loop_
_entity_poly.entity_id
_entity_poly.type
_entity_poly.pdbx_seq_one_letter_code
_entity_poly.pdbx_strand_id
1 'polypeptide(L)'
;MNATPTDTASPRDSVEVPRAPYRYCALPPQPAPVLPPNLGFERSRAIVVGRSKWLSGTVLHYYFFDRETDGETVRFTDGTSRFVTWVGEEEQRAVVRRAFETWKDLGIGLEFREVQDRSEAEVR
;
A
#
# COMPACT_ATOMS: atom_id res chain seq x y z
N MET A 1 15.68 60.52 0.86
CA MET A 1 16.71 59.98 1.76
C MET A 1 16.11 58.75 2.43
N ASN A 2 16.32 57.56 1.88
CA ASN A 2 15.73 56.32 2.40
C ASN A 2 16.70 55.62 3.35
N ALA A 3 16.20 55.23 4.51
CA ALA A 3 16.91 54.49 5.54
C ALA A 3 17.15 53.03 5.12
N THR A 4 18.36 52.53 5.41
CA THR A 4 18.75 51.13 5.24
C THR A 4 18.41 50.35 6.51
N PRO A 5 17.78 49.16 6.46
CA PRO A 5 17.71 48.29 7.61
C PRO A 5 18.96 47.40 7.67
N THR A 6 19.65 47.45 8.81
CA THR A 6 20.74 46.55 9.18
C THR A 6 20.15 45.20 9.59
N ASP A 7 20.35 44.17 8.77
CA ASP A 7 19.98 42.80 9.11
C ASP A 7 21.11 42.15 9.94
N THR A 8 20.78 41.78 11.19
CA THR A 8 21.69 41.12 12.13
C THR A 8 21.53 39.61 11.97
N ALA A 9 22.49 38.97 11.29
CA ALA A 9 22.50 37.52 11.12
C ALA A 9 22.72 36.77 12.46
N SER A 10 21.88 35.76 12.71
CA SER A 10 21.90 34.90 13.90
C SER A 10 22.95 33.78 13.78
N PRO A 11 23.70 33.40 14.84
CA PRO A 11 24.96 32.63 14.71
C PRO A 11 24.77 31.10 14.62
N ARG A 12 23.61 30.60 14.17
CA ARG A 12 23.32 29.15 14.19
C ARG A 12 23.50 28.41 12.86
N ASP A 13 23.83 29.09 11.77
CA ASP A 13 23.99 28.46 10.45
C ASP A 13 25.45 28.45 9.98
N SER A 14 26.27 27.59 10.59
CA SER A 14 27.61 27.31 10.06
C SER A 14 28.04 25.87 10.35
N VAL A 15 27.18 24.90 10.05
CA VAL A 15 27.65 23.51 9.86
C VAL A 15 27.71 23.29 8.36
N GLU A 16 28.89 23.51 7.79
CA GLU A 16 29.16 23.23 6.38
C GLU A 16 29.25 21.71 6.19
N VAL A 17 28.16 21.12 5.72
CA VAL A 17 28.12 19.70 5.34
C VAL A 17 28.81 19.57 3.96
N PRO A 18 29.86 18.74 3.82
CA PRO A 18 30.53 18.58 2.54
C PRO A 18 29.54 18.15 1.45
N ARG A 19 29.43 18.94 0.38
CA ARG A 19 28.61 18.59 -0.79
C ARG A 19 29.28 17.46 -1.57
N ALA A 20 29.03 16.22 -1.14
CA ALA A 20 29.20 15.07 -2.02
C ALA A 20 28.39 15.31 -3.30
N PRO A 21 28.88 14.90 -4.49
CA PRO A 21 28.17 15.12 -5.74
C PRO A 21 26.77 14.50 -5.66
N TYR A 22 25.76 15.36 -5.71
CA TYR A 22 24.36 14.95 -5.62
C TYR A 22 24.07 13.93 -6.72
N ARG A 23 23.82 12.68 -6.33
CA ARG A 23 23.28 11.66 -7.24
C ARG A 23 21.78 11.86 -7.28
N TYR A 24 21.33 12.78 -8.13
CA TYR A 24 19.92 13.20 -8.24
C TYR A 24 18.93 12.06 -8.56
N CYS A 25 19.42 10.85 -8.88
CA CYS A 25 18.61 9.66 -9.14
C CYS A 25 18.97 8.43 -8.26
N ALA A 26 19.82 8.58 -7.24
CA ALA A 26 20.11 7.48 -6.33
C ALA A 26 19.13 7.50 -5.16
N LEU A 27 18.15 6.58 -5.17
CA LEU A 27 17.28 6.37 -4.02
C LEU A 27 18.16 5.95 -2.82
N PRO A 28 18.01 6.57 -1.64
CA PRO A 28 18.72 6.13 -0.46
C PRO A 28 18.36 4.67 -0.13
N PRO A 29 19.31 3.88 0.42
CA PRO A 29 19.01 2.53 0.88
C PRO A 29 17.83 2.56 1.87
N GLN A 30 16.78 1.81 1.55
CA GLN A 30 15.63 1.70 2.45
C GLN A 30 15.97 0.76 3.62
N PRO A 31 15.65 1.12 4.86
CA PRO A 31 15.87 0.25 6.02
C PRO A 31 15.12 -1.08 5.85
N ALA A 32 15.66 -2.14 6.43
CA ALA A 32 14.95 -3.42 6.48
C ALA A 32 13.69 -3.27 7.37
N PRO A 33 12.54 -3.84 6.98
CA PRO A 33 11.36 -3.82 7.83
C PRO A 33 11.64 -4.61 9.11
N VAL A 34 11.16 -4.08 10.24
CA VAL A 34 11.17 -4.80 11.51
C VAL A 34 10.00 -5.78 11.47
N LEU A 35 10.31 -7.08 11.34
CA LEU A 35 9.28 -8.12 11.30
C LEU A 35 8.96 -8.62 12.71
N PRO A 36 7.68 -8.91 13.02
CA PRO A 36 7.31 -9.53 14.29
C PRO A 36 8.05 -10.88 14.47
N PRO A 37 8.56 -11.18 15.67
CA PRO A 37 9.34 -12.39 15.92
C PRO A 37 8.53 -13.68 15.74
N ASN A 38 7.20 -13.61 15.81
CA ASN A 38 6.26 -14.73 15.65
C ASN A 38 5.68 -14.85 14.23
N LEU A 39 6.24 -14.14 13.25
CA LEU A 39 5.77 -14.21 11.87
C LEU A 39 6.30 -15.48 11.17
N GLY A 40 5.40 -16.32 10.66
CA GLY A 40 5.78 -17.54 9.93
C GLY A 40 6.67 -17.26 8.71
N PHE A 41 7.54 -18.22 8.36
CA PHE A 41 8.54 -18.09 7.30
C PHE A 41 7.96 -17.60 5.97
N GLU A 42 6.90 -18.23 5.48
CA GLU A 42 6.27 -17.84 4.20
C GLU A 42 5.76 -16.39 4.21
N ARG A 43 5.18 -15.95 5.34
CA ARG A 43 4.71 -14.56 5.49
C ARG A 43 5.88 -13.59 5.52
N SER A 44 6.95 -13.91 6.24
CA SER A 44 8.16 -13.08 6.29
C SER A 44 8.80 -12.92 4.90
N ARG A 45 8.87 -14.01 4.12
CA ARG A 45 9.40 -14.01 2.76
C ARG A 45 8.52 -13.18 1.83
N ALA A 46 7.19 -13.33 1.91
CA ALA A 46 6.25 -12.55 1.12
C ALA A 46 6.42 -11.04 1.36
N ILE A 47 6.59 -10.61 2.62
CA ILE A 47 6.86 -9.20 2.95
C ILE A 47 8.18 -8.71 2.33
N VAL A 48 9.27 -9.46 2.51
CA VAL A 48 10.60 -9.06 2.03
C VAL A 48 10.67 -8.98 0.51
N VAL A 49 10.04 -9.92 -0.20
CA VAL A 49 10.01 -9.95 -1.67
C VAL A 49 9.01 -8.93 -2.22
N GLY A 50 7.88 -8.75 -1.56
CA GLY A 50 6.81 -7.83 -1.97
C GLY A 50 7.13 -6.36 -1.72
N ARG A 51 7.95 -6.03 -0.71
CA ARG A 51 8.19 -4.63 -0.31
C ARG A 51 8.79 -3.75 -1.41
N SER A 52 9.51 -4.32 -2.38
CA SER A 52 10.10 -3.56 -3.49
C SER A 52 9.12 -3.33 -4.64
N LYS A 53 7.93 -3.95 -4.60
CA LYS A 53 6.88 -3.74 -5.59
C LYS A 53 6.06 -2.49 -5.32
N TRP A 54 6.09 -2.00 -4.10
CA TRP A 54 5.24 -0.91 -3.64
C TRP A 54 6.10 0.22 -3.10
N LEU A 55 5.85 1.43 -3.57
CA LEU A 55 6.46 2.62 -3.00
C LEU A 55 5.72 2.96 -1.70
N SER A 56 6.45 3.41 -0.68
CA SER A 56 5.81 3.87 0.56
C SER A 56 4.79 4.98 0.27
N GLY A 57 3.58 4.82 0.79
CA GLY A 57 2.44 5.70 0.49
C GLY A 57 1.62 5.27 -0.72
N THR A 58 1.85 4.06 -1.26
CA THR A 58 0.97 3.50 -2.30
C THR A 58 -0.41 3.25 -1.71
N VAL A 59 -1.42 3.83 -2.34
CA VAL A 59 -2.83 3.60 -2.03
C VAL A 59 -3.37 2.60 -3.04
N LEU A 60 -3.82 1.44 -2.55
CA LEU A 60 -4.55 0.44 -3.34
C LEU A 60 -6.05 0.61 -3.08
N HIS A 61 -6.77 0.87 -4.15
CA HIS A 61 -8.23 0.93 -4.18
C HIS A 61 -8.78 -0.48 -4.39
N TYR A 62 -9.78 -0.83 -3.60
CA TYR A 62 -10.47 -2.10 -3.71
C TYR A 62 -11.98 -1.92 -3.76
N TYR A 63 -12.65 -2.88 -4.41
CA TYR A 63 -14.09 -2.88 -4.60
C TYR A 63 -14.65 -4.28 -4.34
N PHE A 64 -15.74 -4.39 -3.59
CA PHE A 64 -16.47 -5.64 -3.47
C PHE A 64 -17.55 -5.72 -4.55
N PHE A 65 -17.55 -6.82 -5.31
CA PHE A 65 -18.63 -7.11 -6.25
C PHE A 65 -20.00 -7.05 -5.57
N ASP A 66 -20.95 -6.38 -6.22
CA ASP A 66 -22.30 -6.14 -5.69
C ASP A 66 -23.41 -6.42 -6.72
N ARG A 67 -23.08 -6.74 -7.97
CA ARG A 67 -24.07 -6.94 -9.03
C ARG A 67 -24.44 -8.41 -9.17
N GLU A 68 -25.69 -8.68 -9.51
CA GLU A 68 -26.16 -10.04 -9.82
C GLU A 68 -25.39 -10.68 -10.99
N THR A 69 -24.86 -9.85 -11.89
CA THR A 69 -24.04 -10.29 -13.03
C THR A 69 -22.61 -10.62 -12.65
N ASP A 70 -22.16 -10.27 -11.44
CA ASP A 70 -20.80 -10.55 -10.99
C ASP A 70 -20.72 -12.00 -10.52
N GLY A 71 -20.21 -12.85 -11.40
CA GLY A 71 -20.10 -14.28 -11.19
C GLY A 71 -19.68 -15.00 -12.46
N GLU A 72 -19.62 -16.33 -12.36
CA GLU A 72 -19.24 -17.19 -13.47
C GLU A 72 -20.13 -18.42 -13.55
N THR A 73 -20.45 -18.84 -14.77
CA THR A 73 -21.10 -20.14 -15.01
C THR A 73 -20.07 -21.25 -14.92
N VAL A 74 -20.06 -21.95 -13.79
CA VAL A 74 -19.16 -23.07 -13.53
C VAL A 74 -19.81 -24.36 -14.02
N ARG A 75 -19.05 -25.16 -14.78
CA ARG A 75 -19.44 -26.51 -15.19
C ARG A 75 -18.94 -27.55 -14.20
N PHE A 76 -19.82 -28.44 -13.77
CA PHE A 76 -19.53 -29.51 -12.82
C PHE A 76 -19.17 -30.81 -13.54
N THR A 77 -18.56 -31.71 -12.77
CA THR A 77 -18.13 -33.03 -13.26
C THR A 77 -19.29 -33.94 -13.64
N ASP A 78 -20.48 -33.69 -13.13
CA ASP A 78 -21.73 -34.40 -13.49
C ASP A 78 -22.35 -33.90 -14.82
N GLY A 79 -21.72 -32.93 -15.48
CA GLY A 79 -22.18 -32.34 -16.73
C GLY A 79 -23.17 -31.19 -16.57
N THR A 80 -23.58 -30.86 -15.34
CA THR A 80 -24.42 -29.69 -15.07
C THR A 80 -23.61 -28.40 -15.07
N SER A 81 -24.29 -27.26 -15.25
CA SER A 81 -23.69 -25.93 -15.13
C SER A 81 -24.52 -25.09 -14.18
N ARG A 82 -23.87 -24.29 -13.33
CA ARG A 82 -24.54 -23.33 -12.45
C ARG A 82 -23.83 -21.99 -12.46
N PHE A 83 -24.60 -20.91 -12.36
CA PHE A 83 -24.02 -19.59 -12.09
C PHE A 83 -23.57 -19.51 -10.63
N VAL A 84 -22.33 -19.11 -10.40
CA VAL A 84 -21.75 -18.89 -9.08
C VAL A 84 -21.42 -17.42 -8.96
N THR A 85 -22.11 -16.73 -8.05
CA THR A 85 -21.85 -15.31 -7.79
C THR A 85 -20.50 -15.13 -7.09
N TRP A 86 -19.84 -14.01 -7.39
CA TRP A 86 -18.65 -13.54 -6.69
C TRP A 86 -18.99 -12.50 -5.61
N VAL A 87 -20.26 -12.10 -5.50
CA VAL A 87 -20.74 -11.19 -4.47
C VAL A 87 -20.59 -11.90 -3.12
N GLY A 88 -19.59 -11.45 -2.35
CA GLY A 88 -19.34 -11.99 -1.02
C GLY A 88 -20.35 -11.46 0.00
N GLU A 89 -20.74 -12.31 0.95
CA GLU A 89 -21.54 -11.91 2.10
C GLU A 89 -20.81 -10.90 2.98
N GLU A 90 -21.54 -10.08 3.73
CA GLU A 90 -20.93 -9.00 4.54
C GLU A 90 -19.90 -9.53 5.55
N GLU A 91 -20.11 -10.74 6.08
CA GLU A 91 -19.16 -11.41 6.98
C GLU A 91 -17.82 -11.69 6.30
N GLN A 92 -17.84 -12.10 5.02
CA GLN A 92 -16.63 -12.32 4.22
C GLN A 92 -15.96 -10.99 3.88
N ARG A 93 -16.74 -9.96 3.51
CA ARG A 93 -16.22 -8.61 3.28
C ARG A 93 -15.52 -8.05 4.51
N ALA A 94 -16.11 -8.24 5.70
CA ALA A 94 -15.52 -7.85 6.97
C ALA A 94 -14.18 -8.57 7.26
N VAL A 95 -14.03 -9.85 6.87
CA VAL A 95 -12.74 -10.57 6.96
C VAL A 95 -11.69 -9.90 6.07
N VAL A 96 -12.05 -9.56 4.82
CA VAL A 96 -11.14 -8.91 3.89
C VAL A 96 -10.70 -7.53 4.41
N ARG A 97 -11.63 -6.71 4.92
CA ARG A 97 -11.30 -5.42 5.55
C ARG A 97 -10.31 -5.58 6.71
N ARG A 98 -10.53 -6.56 7.60
CA ARG A 98 -9.59 -6.87 8.70
C ARG A 98 -8.23 -7.35 8.19
N ALA A 99 -8.21 -8.10 7.10
CA ALA A 99 -6.95 -8.52 6.50
C ALA A 99 -6.17 -7.31 5.99
N PHE A 100 -6.80 -6.35 5.31
CA PHE A 100 -6.14 -5.12 4.88
C PHE A 100 -5.59 -4.30 6.04
N GLU A 101 -6.31 -4.17 7.15
CA GLU A 101 -5.76 -3.55 8.37
C GLU A 101 -4.52 -4.30 8.88
N THR A 102 -4.57 -5.63 8.91
CA THR A 102 -3.41 -6.44 9.29
C THR A 102 -2.20 -6.20 8.37
N TRP A 103 -2.42 -5.95 7.07
CA TRP A 103 -1.35 -5.63 6.13
C TRP A 103 -0.81 -4.20 6.32
N LYS A 104 -1.67 -3.22 6.62
CA LYS A 104 -1.28 -1.83 6.94
C LYS A 104 -0.39 -1.80 8.19
N ASP A 105 -0.79 -2.55 9.22
CA ASP A 105 -0.08 -2.63 10.50
C ASP A 105 1.34 -3.21 10.40
N LEU A 106 1.70 -3.84 9.28
CA LEU A 106 3.07 -4.29 9.01
C LEU A 106 4.03 -3.12 8.72
N GLY A 107 3.52 -1.90 8.51
CA GLY A 107 4.36 -0.72 8.26
C GLY A 107 5.10 -0.77 6.93
N ILE A 108 4.61 -1.54 5.95
CA ILE A 108 5.23 -1.71 4.63
C ILE A 108 4.87 -0.58 3.65
N GLY A 109 4.19 0.47 4.13
CA GLY A 109 3.85 1.67 3.35
C GLY A 109 2.72 1.46 2.34
N LEU A 110 1.80 0.53 2.60
CA LEU A 110 0.58 0.34 1.84
C LEU A 110 -0.61 0.96 2.59
N GLU A 111 -1.48 1.62 1.84
CA GLU A 111 -2.80 2.04 2.27
C GLU A 111 -3.85 1.32 1.44
N PHE A 112 -4.99 0.99 2.04
CA PHE A 112 -6.11 0.35 1.34
C PHE A 112 -7.35 1.22 1.44
N ARG A 113 -8.03 1.46 0.32
CA ARG A 113 -9.22 2.30 0.26
C ARG A 113 -10.36 1.59 -0.47
N GLU A 114 -11.49 1.41 0.22
CA GLU A 114 -12.70 0.90 -0.41
C GLU A 114 -13.27 2.00 -1.33
N VAL A 115 -13.56 1.66 -2.58
CA VAL A 115 -14.21 2.53 -3.56
C VAL A 115 -15.58 1.97 -3.94
N GLN A 116 -16.44 2.83 -4.47
CA GLN A 116 -17.81 2.47 -4.89
C GLN A 116 -17.89 2.15 -6.39
N ASP A 117 -16.91 2.59 -7.18
CA ASP A 117 -16.83 2.23 -8.60
C ASP A 117 -15.72 1.20 -8.82
N ARG A 118 -16.09 0.04 -9.35
CA ARG A 118 -15.14 -1.02 -9.73
C ARG A 118 -14.08 -0.54 -10.72
N SER A 119 -14.35 0.49 -11.52
CA SER A 119 -13.40 1.05 -12.48
C SER A 119 -12.23 1.78 -11.79
N GLU A 120 -12.46 2.27 -10.57
CA GLU A 120 -11.46 2.96 -9.74
C GLU A 120 -10.62 1.98 -8.89
N ALA A 121 -10.96 0.69 -8.89
CA ALA A 121 -10.28 -0.32 -8.08
C ALA A 121 -9.20 -1.09 -8.84
N GLU A 122 -8.02 -1.25 -8.24
CA GLU A 122 -6.98 -2.17 -8.71
C GLU A 122 -7.19 -3.60 -8.19
N VAL A 123 -7.88 -3.78 -7.06
CA VAL A 123 -8.20 -5.08 -6.44
C VAL A 123 -9.73 -5.27 -6.39
N ARG A 124 -10.21 -6.46 -6.76
CA ARG A 124 -11.64 -6.81 -6.79
C ARG A 124 -11.84 -8.24 -6.30
#